data_AF-S6UA48-F1
#
_entry.id   AF-S6UA48-F1
#
_cell.length_a   1.000
_cell.length_b   1.000
_cell.length_c   1.000
_cell.angle_alpha   90.00
_cell.angle_beta   90.00
_cell.angle_gamma   90.00
#
_symmetry.space_group_name_H-M   'P 1'
#
loop_
_entity.id
_entity.type
_entity.pdbx_description
1 polymer ?
#
loop_
_entity_poly.entity_id
_entity_poly.type
_entity_poly.pdbx_seq_one_letter_code
_entity_poly.pdbx_strand_id
1 'polypeptide(L)' 'MLNVSNLNVYYGDSHVLRDLSLDLAPGESLAIMGRNGMGKTTLLRSL' A
#
# COMPACT_ATOMS: atom_id res chain seq x y z
N MET A 1 -10.22 -6.71 10.50
CA MET A 1 -10.34 -6.94 9.06
C MET A 1 -9.95 -5.63 8.38
N LEU A 2 -8.93 -5.65 7.53
CA LEU A 2 -8.49 -4.51 6.74
C LEU A 2 -8.83 -4.81 5.28
N ASN A 3 -9.54 -3.90 4.63
CA ASN A 3 -9.87 -3.96 3.21
C ASN A 3 -9.49 -2.61 2.60
N VAL A 4 -8.67 -2.66 1.56
CA VAL A 4 -8.28 -1.51 0.75
C VAL A 4 -8.61 -1.85 -0.68
N SER A 5 -9.30 -0.94 -1.35
CA SER A 5 -9.65 -1.08 -2.76
C SER A 5 -9.23 0.16 -3.52
N ASN A 6 -8.61 -0.05 -4.69
CA ASN A 6 -8.28 0.99 -5.65
C ASN A 6 -7.48 2.17 -5.06
N LEU A 7 -6.53 1.88 -4.16
CA LEU A 7 -5.70 2.91 -3.52
C LEU A 7 -4.72 3.50 -4.53
N ASN A 8 -4.86 4.81 -4.74
CA ASN A 8 -3.98 5.61 -5.57
C ASN A 8 -3.36 6.71 -4.70
N VAL A 9 -2.02 6.78 -4.65
CA VAL A 9 -1.29 7.74 -3.80
C VAL A 9 -0.25 8.47 -4.61
N TYR A 10 -0.27 9.80 -4.50
CA TYR A 10 0.59 10.71 -5.23
C TYR A 10 1.46 11.51 -4.27
N TYR A 11 2.72 11.73 -4.66
CA TYR A 11 3.62 12.69 -4.02
C TYR A 11 4.14 13.66 -5.08
N GLY A 12 3.60 14.88 -5.07
CA GLY A 12 3.74 15.80 -6.20
C GLY A 12 3.19 15.15 -7.47
N ASP A 13 3.97 15.20 -8.55
CA ASP A 13 3.61 14.60 -9.84
C ASP A 13 3.84 13.07 -9.90
N SER A 14 4.41 12.48 -8.85
CA SER A 14 4.71 11.05 -8.83
C SER A 14 3.52 10.24 -8.34
N HIS A 15 2.99 9.36 -9.19
CA HIS A 15 2.00 8.36 -8.82
C HIS A 15 2.71 7.14 -8.21
N VAL A 16 2.77 7.08 -6.88
CA VAL A 16 3.61 6.16 -6.11
C VAL A 16 2.93 4.83 -5.81
N LEU A 17 1.65 4.84 -5.43
CA LEU A 17 0.82 3.63 -5.35
C LEU A 17 -0.25 3.74 -6.41
N ARG A 18 -0.40 2.72 -7.26
CA ARG A 18 -1.28 2.74 -8.42
C ARG A 18 -2.27 1.59 -8.29
N ASP A 19 -3.53 1.95 -8.14
CA ASP A 19 -4.65 1.01 -8.08
C ASP A 19 -4.42 -0.20 -7.14
N LEU A 20 -3.86 0.06 -5.97
CA LEU A 20 -3.50 -0.99 -5.02
C LEU A 20 -4.74 -1.46 -4.25
N SER A 21 -5.01 -2.76 -4.29
CA SER A 21 -6.06 -3.39 -3.49
C SER A 21 -5.44 -4.47 -2.60
N LEU A 22 -5.86 -4.53 -1.33
CA LEU A 22 -5.39 -5.52 -0.37
C LEU A 22 -6.49 -5.89 0.62
N ASP A 23 -6.47 -7.15 1.03
CA ASP A 23 -7.36 -7.71 2.04
C ASP A 23 -6.52 -8.41 3.10
N LEU A 24 -6.81 -8.13 4.38
CA LEU A 24 -6.17 -8.79 5.50
C LEU A 24 -7.19 -9.17 6.57
N ALA A 25 -7.31 -10.47 6.81
CA ALA A 25 -8.23 -11.01 7.80
C ALA A 25 -7.70 -10.81 9.24
N PRO A 26 -8.57 -10.82 10.25
CA PRO A 26 -8.13 -10.83 11.65
C PRO A 26 -7.19 -12.00 11.94
N GLY A 27 -6.04 -11.72 12.56
CA GLY A 27 -5.04 -12.73 12.91
C GLY A 27 -3.98 -12.99 11.83
N GLU A 28 -4.12 -12.42 10.63
CA GLU A 28 -3.10 -12.50 9.59
C GLU A 28 -2.00 -11.44 9.75
N SER A 29 -0.81 -11.77 9.25
CA SER A 29 0.32 -10.85 9.19
C SER A 29 0.75 -10.65 7.74
N LEU A 30 0.85 -9.38 7.32
CA LEU A 30 1.28 -8.99 5.98
C LEU A 30 2.71 -8.44 6.01
N ALA A 31 3.59 -8.98 5.18
CA ALA A 31 4.94 -8.46 4.96
C ALA A 31 5.01 -7.77 3.59
N ILE A 32 5.44 -6.50 3.56
CA ILE A 32 5.61 -5.73 2.33
C ILE A 32 7.09 -5.74 1.93
N MET A 33 7.39 -6.32 0.77
CA MET A 33 8.77 -6.46 0.26
C MET A 33 8.97 -5.73 -1.08
N GLY A 34 10.22 -5.41 -1.40
CA GLY A 34 10.60 -4.76 -2.65
C GLY A 34 11.76 -3.79 -2.49
N ARG A 35 12.32 -3.33 -3.61
CA ARG A 35 13.44 -2.37 -3.63
C ARG A 35 13.08 -1.03 -2.97
N ASN A 36 14.09 -0.24 -2.60
CA ASN A 36 13.88 1.12 -2.10
C ASN A 36 13.17 1.97 -3.17
N GLY A 37 12.25 2.84 -2.73
CA GLY A 37 11.45 3.68 -3.62
C GLY A 37 10.18 3.06 -4.19
N MET A 38 9.92 1.75 -3.98
CA MET A 38 8.74 1.07 -4.54
C MET A 38 7.40 1.35 -3.79
N GLY A 39 7.31 2.42 -3.00
CA GLY A 39 6.07 2.79 -2.32
C GLY A 39 5.74 2.04 -1.02
N LYS A 40 6.62 1.20 -0.48
CA LYS A 40 6.37 0.43 0.75
C LYS A 40 6.02 1.30 1.97
N THR A 41 6.86 2.31 2.25
CA THR A 41 6.62 3.27 3.33
C THR A 41 5.40 4.15 3.04
N THR A 42 5.13 4.44 1.76
CA THR A 42 3.92 5.14 1.34
C THR A 42 2.68 4.32 1.68
N LEU A 43 2.67 3.02 1.35
CA LEU A 43 1.57 2.13 1.68
C LEU A 43 1.32 2.10 3.19
N LEU A 44 2.35 1.87 4.00
CA LEU A 44 2.21 1.86 5.46
C LEU A 44 1.72 3.18 6.08
N ARG A 45 1.91 4.31 5.40
CA ARG A 45 1.41 5.63 5.84
C ARG A 45 0.00 5.94 5.36
N SER A 46 -0.47 5.22 4.34
CA SER A 46 -1.79 5.41 3.73
C SER A 46 -2.84 4.45 4.27
N LEU A 47 -2.42 3.41 5.01
CA LEU A 47 -3.28 2.55 5.83
C LEU A 47 -3.59 3.21 7.16
#